data_AF-A0A3C1ZHK1-F1
#
_entry.id   AF-A0A3C1ZHK1-F1
#
_cell.length_a   1.000
_cell.length_b   1.000
_cell.length_c   1.000
_cell.angle_alpha   90.00
_cell.angle_beta   90.00
_cell.angle_gamma   90.00
#
_symmetry.space_group_name_H-M   'P 1'
#
loop_
_entity.id
_entity.type
_entity.pdbx_description
1 polymer ?
#
loop_
_entity_poly.entity_id
_entity_poly.type
_entity_poly.pdbx_seq_one_letter_code
_entity_poly.pdbx_strand_id
1 'polypeptide(L)'
;MGRIIGIDLGTTNSCVSVMEGGEPIVIANSEGQRTTPSIVGFTSKGERVVGQPAKNQMITNAENTVYSIKRFMGRRFAELQSEIKMVPYKVVDNGNDVRVDIAGKM
;
A
#
# COMPACT_ATOMS: atom_id res chain seq x y z
N MET A 1 -10.72 -25.52 9.59
CA MET A 1 -9.42 -25.10 10.16
C MET A 1 -8.74 -24.22 9.12
N GLY A 2 -8.36 -22.99 9.46
CA GLY A 2 -7.74 -22.07 8.50
C GLY A 2 -6.29 -22.45 8.18
N ARG A 3 -5.78 -22.06 7.00
CA ARG A 3 -4.35 -22.15 6.68
C ARG A 3 -3.63 -20.89 7.18
N ILE A 4 -2.47 -21.06 7.80
CA ILE A 4 -1.57 -19.94 8.10
C ILE A 4 -0.87 -19.53 6.80
N ILE A 5 -0.79 -18.23 6.55
CA ILE A 5 -0.12 -17.65 5.39
C ILE A 5 1.07 -16.79 5.82
N GLY A 6 2.10 -16.74 4.99
CA GLY A 6 3.21 -15.81 5.13
C GLY A 6 2.98 -14.60 4.21
N ILE A 7 3.03 -13.39 4.75
CA ILE A 7 2.91 -12.15 3.96
C ILE A 7 4.20 -11.35 4.12
N ASP A 8 4.90 -11.14 3.01
CA ASP A 8 5.88 -10.07 2.91
C ASP A 8 5.15 -8.77 2.53
N LEU A 9 4.99 -7.88 3.51
CA LEU A 9 4.43 -6.55 3.30
C LEU A 9 5.55 -5.57 2.97
N GLY A 10 6.03 -5.56 1.73
CA GLY A 10 7.14 -4.70 1.30
C GLY A 10 6.73 -3.26 0.98
N THR A 11 7.72 -2.36 0.85
CA THR A 11 7.50 -0.94 0.55
C THR A 11 6.94 -0.71 -0.86
N THR A 12 7.43 -1.48 -1.83
CA THR A 12 7.10 -1.32 -3.26
C THR A 12 6.19 -2.44 -3.76
N ASN A 13 6.47 -3.67 -3.35
CA ASN A 13 5.68 -4.84 -3.69
C ASN A 13 5.46 -5.66 -2.41
N SER A 14 4.37 -6.41 -2.40
CA SER A 14 4.05 -7.40 -1.39
C SER A 14 3.92 -8.78 -2.03
N CYS A 15 4.12 -9.83 -1.23
CA CYS A 15 4.04 -11.23 -1.66
C CYS A 15 3.32 -12.05 -0.58
N VAL A 16 2.62 -13.11 -0.98
CA VAL A 16 1.95 -14.02 -0.05
C VAL A 16 2.23 -15.47 -0.41
N SER A 17 2.48 -16.29 0.61
CA SER A 17 2.73 -17.72 0.48
C SER A 17 1.94 -18.55 1.48
N VAL A 18 1.83 -19.84 1.19
CA VAL A 18 1.22 -20.85 2.05
C VAL A 18 2.08 -22.12 2.02
N MET A 19 2.05 -22.91 3.10
CA MET A 19 2.69 -24.23 3.11
C MET A 19 1.78 -25.26 2.45
N GLU A 20 2.25 -25.92 1.39
CA GLU A 20 1.58 -27.06 0.75
C GLU A 20 2.55 -28.23 0.60
N GLY A 21 2.16 -29.42 1.07
CA GLY A 21 3.00 -30.61 0.94
C GLY A 21 4.34 -30.53 1.67
N GLY A 22 4.48 -29.64 2.67
CA GLY A 22 5.74 -29.39 3.37
C GLY A 22 6.62 -28.30 2.74
N GLU A 23 6.23 -27.77 1.58
CA GLU A 23 6.99 -26.74 0.85
C GLU A 23 6.24 -25.39 0.84
N PRO A 24 6.96 -24.25 0.86
CA PRO A 24 6.35 -22.94 0.71
C PRO A 24 5.99 -22.65 -0.76
N ILE A 25 4.72 -22.36 -1.03
CA ILE A 25 4.22 -22.00 -2.36
C ILE A 25 3.78 -20.54 -2.36
N VAL A 26 4.31 -19.75 -3.30
CA VAL A 26 3.88 -18.36 -3.55
C VAL A 26 2.57 -18.35 -4.34
N ILE A 27 1.58 -17.61 -3.85
CA ILE A 27 0.25 -17.53 -4.44
C ILE A 27 0.22 -16.37 -5.46
N ALA A 28 -0.27 -16.64 -6.67
CA ALA A 28 -0.54 -15.59 -7.66
C ALA A 28 -1.77 -14.76 -7.26
N ASN A 29 -1.72 -13.44 -7.45
CA ASN A 29 -2.87 -12.57 -7.27
C ASN A 29 -3.90 -12.72 -8.41
N SER A 30 -5.00 -11.99 -8.34
CA SER A 30 -6.06 -11.99 -9.36
C SER A 30 -5.58 -11.62 -10.76
N GLU A 31 -4.44 -10.93 -10.87
CA GLU A 31 -3.81 -10.50 -12.12
C GLU A 31 -2.75 -11.50 -12.63
N GLY A 32 -2.66 -12.68 -12.00
CA GLY A 32 -1.70 -13.73 -12.35
C GLY A 32 -0.25 -13.43 -11.93
N GLN A 33 -0.01 -12.37 -11.17
CA GLN A 33 1.33 -11.97 -10.71
C GLN A 33 1.65 -12.57 -9.34
N ARG A 34 2.90 -13.01 -9.12
CA ARG A 34 3.37 -13.54 -7.83
C ARG A 34 3.72 -12.46 -6.80
N THR A 35 3.74 -11.20 -7.21
CA THR A 35 3.83 -10.05 -6.31
C THR A 35 2.75 -9.04 -6.66
N THR A 36 2.35 -8.24 -5.68
CA THR A 36 1.35 -7.19 -5.84
C THR A 36 1.99 -5.85 -5.50
N PRO A 37 1.88 -4.80 -6.34
CA PRO A 37 2.32 -3.47 -5.96
C PRO A 37 1.72 -3.03 -4.63
N SER A 38 2.54 -2.51 -3.71
CA SER A 38 2.11 -1.96 -2.42
C SER A 38 1.52 -0.56 -2.61
N ILE A 39 0.42 -0.51 -3.37
CA ILE A 39 -0.22 0.73 -3.81
C ILE A 39 -1.73 0.60 -3.60
N VAL A 40 -2.33 1.64 -3.04
CA VAL A 40 -3.77 1.79 -2.86
C VAL A 40 -4.20 3.07 -3.56
N GLY A 41 -5.22 3.00 -4.39
CA GLY A 41 -5.78 4.16 -5.09
C GLY A 41 -7.26 4.33 -4.75
N PHE A 42 -7.72 5.58 -4.79
CA PHE A 42 -9.13 5.91 -4.61
C PHE A 42 -9.65 6.58 -5.90
N THR A 43 -10.63 5.97 -6.55
CA THR A 43 -11.19 6.46 -7.81
C THR A 43 -12.08 7.68 -7.56
N SER A 44 -12.39 8.43 -8.62
CA SER A 44 -13.34 9.57 -8.56
C SER A 44 -14.75 9.17 -8.11
N LYS A 45 -15.11 7.88 -8.23
CA LYS A 45 -16.37 7.31 -7.72
C LYS A 45 -16.30 6.93 -6.24
N GLY A 46 -15.16 7.15 -5.59
CA GLY A 46 -14.93 6.78 -4.18
C GLY A 46 -14.60 5.29 -3.98
N GLU A 47 -14.31 4.54 -5.05
CA GLU A 47 -13.96 3.13 -4.95
C GLU A 47 -12.48 2.97 -4.59
N ARG A 48 -12.17 1.99 -3.73
CA ARG A 48 -10.80 1.64 -3.38
C ARG A 48 -10.28 0.55 -4.32
N VAL A 49 -9.19 0.83 -5.02
CA VAL A 49 -8.45 -0.12 -5.85
C VAL A 49 -7.07 -0.40 -5.23
N VAL A 50 -6.54 -1.60 -5.42
CA VAL A 50 -5.29 -2.06 -4.79
C VAL A 50 -4.42 -2.77 -5.81
N GLY A 51 -3.09 -2.63 -5.72
CA GLY A 51 -2.15 -3.37 -6.56
C GLY A 51 -2.03 -2.79 -7.97
N GLN A 52 -2.12 -3.66 -8.98
CA GLN A 52 -1.93 -3.26 -10.37
C GLN A 52 -2.97 -2.23 -10.86
N PRO A 53 -4.28 -2.36 -10.56
CA PRO A 53 -5.25 -1.32 -10.89
C PRO A 53 -4.92 0.07 -10.30
N ALA A 54 -4.44 0.12 -9.06
CA ALA A 54 -4.02 1.39 -8.43
C ALA A 54 -2.77 1.97 -9.11
N LYS A 55 -1.80 1.11 -9.45
CA LYS A 55 -0.59 1.49 -10.19
C LYS A 55 -0.93 2.07 -11.58
N ASN A 56 -1.90 1.51 -12.28
CA ASN A 56 -2.28 1.95 -13.62
C ASN A 56 -2.78 3.41 -13.66
N GLN A 57 -3.43 3.89 -12.61
CA GLN A 57 -3.96 5.25 -12.53
C GLN A 57 -3.04 6.26 -11.81
N MET A 58 -1.87 5.84 -11.32
CA MET A 58 -1.07 6.67 -10.40
C MET A 58 -0.57 7.98 -11.02
N ILE A 59 -0.40 8.03 -12.34
CA ILE A 59 0.07 9.22 -13.05
C ILE A 59 -1.06 10.26 -13.18
N THR A 60 -2.28 9.81 -13.48
CA THR A 60 -3.43 10.70 -13.71
C THR A 60 -4.20 11.02 -12.43
N ASN A 61 -3.98 10.28 -11.35
CA ASN A 61 -4.66 10.43 -10.06
C ASN A 61 -3.67 10.34 -8.88
N ALA A 62 -2.59 11.12 -8.97
CA ALA A 62 -1.44 11.02 -8.06
C ALA A 62 -1.76 11.34 -6.60
N GLU A 63 -2.53 12.41 -6.34
CA GLU A 63 -2.87 12.84 -4.98
C GLU A 63 -3.76 11.83 -4.23
N ASN A 64 -4.54 11.02 -4.95
CA ASN A 64 -5.41 9.98 -4.39
C ASN A 64 -4.84 8.56 -4.54
N THR A 65 -3.54 8.43 -4.88
CA THR A 65 -2.86 7.15 -5.02
C THR A 65 -1.70 7.05 -4.04
N VAL A 66 -1.83 6.19 -3.04
CA VAL A 66 -0.90 6.02 -1.94
C VAL A 66 0.07 4.88 -2.24
N TYR A 67 1.37 5.19 -2.18
CA TYR A 67 2.48 4.24 -2.37
C TYR A 67 3.62 4.59 -1.41
N SER A 68 4.58 3.66 -1.21
CA SER A 68 5.68 3.83 -0.24
C SER A 68 5.23 4.04 1.22
N ILE A 69 3.98 3.69 1.57
CA ILE A 69 3.41 3.97 2.90
C ILE A 69 4.23 3.35 4.04
N LYS A 70 4.92 2.22 3.79
CA LYS A 70 5.82 1.56 4.74
C LYS A 70 6.93 2.48 5.27
N ARG A 71 7.30 3.55 4.54
CA ARG A 71 8.27 4.56 4.98
C ARG A 71 7.76 5.48 6.10
N PHE A 72 6.44 5.55 6.27
CA PHE A 72 5.73 6.41 7.22
C PHE A 72 5.26 5.62 8.46
N MET A 73 5.01 4.31 8.30
CA MET A 73 4.49 3.46 9.37
C MET A 73 5.38 3.48 10.61
N GLY A 74 4.76 3.69 11.77
CA GLY A 74 5.44 3.69 13.07
C GLY A 74 6.32 4.92 13.36
N ARG A 75 6.33 5.93 12.47
CA ARG A 75 7.10 7.17 12.64
C ARG A 75 6.18 8.35 12.99
N ARG A 76 6.76 9.38 13.60
CA ARG A 76 6.08 10.64 13.92
C ARG A 76 6.25 11.65 12.80
N PHE A 77 5.28 12.55 12.65
CA PHE A 77 5.26 13.53 11.56
C PHE A 77 6.53 14.39 11.49
N ALA A 78 7.07 14.79 12.64
CA ALA A 78 8.29 15.59 12.74
C ALA A 78 9.52 14.89 12.12
N GLU A 79 9.55 13.56 12.07
CA GLU A 79 10.67 12.76 11.56
C GLU A 79 10.63 12.56 10.04
N LEU A 80 9.55 12.98 9.36
CA LEU A 80 9.20 12.54 8.00
C LEU A 80 9.31 13.64 6.94
N GLN A 81 9.97 14.76 7.24
CA GLN A 81 10.01 15.93 6.36
C GLN A 81 10.63 15.66 4.98
N SER A 82 11.57 14.71 4.89
CA SER A 82 12.12 14.24 3.62
C SER A 82 11.11 13.40 2.83
N GLU A 83 10.47 12.43 3.47
CA GLU A 83 9.55 11.49 2.85
C GLU A 83 8.28 12.16 2.35
N ILE A 84 7.76 13.13 3.10
CA ILE A 84 6.58 13.91 2.72
C ILE A 84 6.82 14.65 1.40
N LYS A 85 8.04 15.16 1.15
CA LYS A 85 8.39 15.85 -0.10
C LYS A 85 8.53 14.92 -1.31
N MET A 86 8.63 13.62 -1.08
CA MET A 86 8.81 12.61 -2.15
C MET A 86 7.49 12.07 -2.69
N VAL A 87 6.35 12.46 -2.11
CA VAL A 87 5.04 11.91 -2.45
C VAL A 87 4.04 13.01 -2.78
N PRO A 88 3.11 12.77 -3.73
CA PRO A 88 2.11 13.74 -4.14
C PRO A 88 0.88 13.75 -3.21
N TYR A 89 0.61 12.66 -2.49
CA TYR A 89 -0.54 12.58 -1.60
C TYR A 89 -0.30 13.32 -0.28
N LYS A 90 -1.38 13.81 0.32
CA LYS A 90 -1.32 14.64 1.52
C LYS A 90 -1.11 13.80 2.77
N VAL A 91 0.07 13.94 3.40
CA VAL A 91 0.37 13.36 4.71
C VAL A 91 0.06 14.40 5.79
N VAL A 92 -0.63 13.97 6.85
CA VAL A 92 -1.06 14.85 7.95
C VAL A 92 -0.56 14.34 9.30
N ASP A 93 -0.25 15.28 10.19
CA ASP A 93 0.05 15.00 11.59
C ASP A 93 -1.25 14.73 12.35
N ASN A 94 -1.32 13.59 13.04
CA ASN A 94 -2.43 13.23 13.91
C ASN A 94 -1.98 13.10 15.39
N GLY A 95 -0.87 13.76 15.73
CA GLY A 95 -0.27 13.81 17.07
C GLY A 95 0.47 12.52 17.44
N ASN A 96 -0.24 11.39 17.43
CA ASN A 96 0.34 10.10 17.79
C ASN A 96 0.92 9.30 16.63
N ASP A 97 0.42 9.56 15.43
CA ASP A 97 0.76 8.87 14.21
C ASP A 97 0.64 9.84 13.03
N VAL A 98 0.98 9.32 11.85
CA VAL A 98 0.78 10.02 10.58
C VAL A 98 -0.37 9.37 9.83
N ARG A 99 -1.19 10.21 9.20
CA ARG A 99 -2.29 9.77 8.35
C ARG A 99 -2.13 10.30 6.94
N VAL A 100 -2.86 9.69 6.01
CA VAL A 100 -2.97 10.19 4.65
C VAL A 100 -4.40 10.69 4.47
N ASP A 101 -4.52 11.97 4.11
CA ASP A 101 -5.80 12.60 3.81
C ASP A 101 -6.17 12.33 2.35
N ILE A 102 -7.26 11.59 2.15
CA ILE A 102 -7.84 11.31 0.83
C ILE A 102 -9.20 11.98 0.75
N ALA A 103 -9.25 13.12 0.06
CA ALA A 103 -10.48 13.90 -0.15
C ALA A 103 -11.26 14.19 1.15
N GLY A 104 -10.55 14.56 2.22
CA GLY A 104 -11.13 14.89 3.53
C GLY A 104 -11.39 13.69 4.43
N LYS A 105 -10.98 12.48 4.01
CA LYS A 105 -11.06 11.26 4.83
C LYS A 105 -9.67 10.91 5.35
N MET A 106 -9.57 10.72 6.67
CA MET A 106 -8.33 10.44 7.42
C MET A 106 -8.43 9.15 8.22
#